data_AF-A0A8S9Y018-F1
#
_entry.id   AF-A0A8S9Y018-F1
#
_cell.length_a   1.000
_cell.length_b   1.000
_cell.length_c   1.000
_cell.angle_alpha   90.00
_cell.angle_beta   90.00
_cell.angle_gamma   90.00
#
_symmetry.space_group_name_H-M   'P 1'
#
loop_
_entity.id
_entity.type
_entity.pdbx_description
1 polymer ?
#
loop_
_entity_poly.entity_id
_entity_poly.type
_entity_poly.pdbx_seq_one_letter_code
_entity_poly.pdbx_strand_id
1 'polypeptide(L)'
;MRKLEAKYLQLTIQMAPLIERLDAIQRFGIGEGPHWEPTEQALYMVDLTTGNIACWWPSTNKTIYQNVGAHASFIIPVKGKRGEFMVGSKLDLLHILWDTKTNQLLKKTTLVRLEESPKNKINDAKCDVMGRLWFGTWNDKLEGADGSFYSFTMKGGLVKHESDIFISNGLGFSLDNKKMYYMDTFKYRVDQYCVDAKTGTRKFEKTVIDFKKADISGAPDGMTMDSNGNIWVACVFGSQVIQVNPETGKVLQKIMFPKCTQITSVTFGGAKWDELFVTSANLPNGLPGFEHTAGAPEAGATYRVTGLSAKGFTPFEFDMNL
;
A
#
# COMPACT_ATOMS: atom_id res chain seq x y z
N MET A 1 49.77 -26.79 21.27
CA MET A 1 48.84 -27.54 20.41
C MET A 1 47.42 -27.31 20.89
N ARG A 2 46.60 -26.69 20.02
CA ARG A 2 45.13 -26.79 19.92
C ARG A 2 44.28 -26.48 21.16
N LYS A 3 43.98 -25.19 21.32
CA LYS A 3 42.63 -24.73 21.71
C LYS A 3 41.69 -25.03 20.54
N LEU A 4 40.91 -26.11 20.60
CA LEU A 4 39.68 -26.27 19.80
C LEU A 4 38.56 -25.60 20.62
N GLU A 5 38.05 -24.45 20.21
CA GLU A 5 36.89 -24.33 19.32
C GLU A 5 35.63 -25.00 19.86
N ALA A 6 34.91 -24.25 20.71
CA ALA A 6 33.47 -24.38 20.86
C ALA A 6 32.85 -22.98 20.72
N LYS A 7 33.03 -22.37 19.55
CA LYS A 7 32.13 -21.31 19.08
C LYS A 7 30.87 -22.02 18.60
N TYR A 8 29.88 -22.15 19.49
CA TYR A 8 28.52 -22.45 19.08
C TYR A 8 28.04 -21.28 18.23
N LEU A 9 28.25 -21.38 16.92
CA LEU A 9 27.56 -20.58 15.93
C LEU A 9 26.08 -21.01 16.03
N GLN A 10 25.25 -20.20 16.66
CA GLN A 10 23.80 -20.26 16.46
C GLN A 10 23.56 -19.89 14.99
N LEU A 11 23.67 -20.88 14.10
CA LEU A 11 23.05 -20.82 12.79
C LEU A 11 21.54 -20.84 13.04
N THR A 12 20.96 -19.65 13.20
CA THR A 12 19.52 -19.48 13.05
C THR A 12 19.22 -19.87 11.61
N ILE A 13 18.69 -21.08 11.39
CA ILE A 13 18.14 -21.48 10.10
C ILE A 13 16.97 -20.53 9.86
N GLN A 14 17.19 -19.47 9.07
CA GLN A 14 16.12 -18.62 8.61
C GLN A 14 15.29 -19.47 7.63
N MET A 15 14.16 -19.97 8.10
CA MET A 15 13.24 -20.70 7.24
C MET A 15 12.77 -19.78 6.12
N ALA A 16 12.59 -20.34 4.92
CA ALA A 16 12.05 -19.59 3.80
C ALA A 16 10.66 -19.02 4.16
N PRO A 17 10.32 -17.80 3.70
CA PRO A 17 8.99 -17.23 3.96
C PRO A 17 7.89 -18.17 3.47
N LEU A 18 6.85 -18.36 4.28
CA LEU A 18 5.67 -19.12 3.90
C LEU A 18 4.65 -18.16 3.28
N ILE A 19 4.20 -18.46 2.07
CA ILE A 19 3.18 -17.69 1.35
C ILE A 19 1.88 -18.48 1.35
N GLU A 20 0.85 -17.92 1.97
CA GLU A 20 -0.50 -18.46 2.04
C GLU A 20 -1.45 -17.59 1.20
N ARG A 21 -2.26 -18.22 0.35
CA ARG A 21 -3.38 -17.55 -0.34
C ARG A 21 -4.59 -17.53 0.59
N LEU A 22 -5.19 -16.36 0.77
CA LEU A 22 -6.34 -16.17 1.66
C LEU A 22 -7.66 -16.42 0.93
N ASP A 23 -8.08 -17.68 0.85
CA ASP A 23 -9.26 -18.10 0.07
C ASP A 23 -10.61 -17.60 0.61
N ALA A 24 -10.67 -17.15 1.87
CA ALA A 24 -11.86 -16.49 2.42
C ALA A 24 -12.12 -15.11 1.79
N ILE A 25 -11.13 -14.56 1.10
CA ILE A 25 -11.20 -13.29 0.41
C ILE A 25 -11.42 -13.60 -1.07
N GLN A 26 -12.48 -13.04 -1.65
CA GLN A 26 -12.74 -13.17 -3.07
C GLN A 26 -11.59 -12.53 -3.87
N ARG A 27 -11.41 -13.00 -5.10
CA ARG A 27 -10.46 -12.35 -6.00
C ARG A 27 -10.99 -11.00 -6.45
N PHE A 28 -10.13 -10.00 -6.42
CA PHE A 28 -10.45 -8.65 -6.90
C PHE A 28 -9.99 -8.45 -8.33
N GLY A 29 -10.66 -7.55 -9.05
CA GLY A 29 -10.16 -7.10 -10.35
C GLY A 29 -8.82 -6.39 -10.18
N ILE A 30 -8.74 -5.47 -9.22
CA ILE A 30 -7.50 -4.82 -8.78
C ILE A 30 -7.60 -4.64 -7.27
N GLY A 31 -7.02 -5.56 -6.50
CA GLY A 31 -6.97 -5.45 -5.05
C GLY A 31 -5.89 -4.47 -4.62
N GLU A 32 -6.19 -3.57 -3.69
CA GLU A 32 -5.31 -2.46 -3.33
C GLU A 32 -5.58 -1.91 -1.93
N GLY A 33 -4.75 -0.94 -1.53
CA GLY A 33 -4.88 -0.19 -0.29
C GLY A 33 -5.02 -1.05 0.96
N PRO A 34 -4.22 -2.13 1.14
CA PRO A 34 -4.32 -2.96 2.32
C PRO A 34 -3.93 -2.18 3.57
N HIS A 35 -4.79 -2.19 4.57
CA HIS A 35 -4.60 -1.51 5.84
C HIS A 35 -4.93 -2.45 6.99
N TRP A 36 -4.00 -2.62 7.93
CA TRP A 36 -4.23 -3.44 9.12
C TRP A 36 -4.77 -2.59 10.27
N GLU A 37 -5.97 -2.91 10.75
CA GLU A 37 -6.58 -2.27 11.91
C GLU A 37 -6.28 -3.10 13.19
N PRO A 38 -5.36 -2.64 14.06
CA PRO A 38 -4.92 -3.43 15.20
C PRO A 38 -6.00 -3.65 16.26
N THR A 39 -6.94 -2.72 16.43
CA THR A 39 -7.97 -2.84 17.47
C THR A 39 -8.95 -3.96 17.14
N GLU A 40 -9.25 -4.13 15.85
CA GLU A 40 -10.14 -5.19 15.37
C GLU A 40 -9.39 -6.45 14.94
N GLN A 41 -8.05 -6.39 14.86
CA GLN A 41 -7.20 -7.46 14.30
C GLN A 41 -7.73 -7.88 12.91
N ALA A 42 -7.91 -6.89 12.04
CA ALA A 42 -8.57 -7.06 10.76
C ALA A 42 -7.77 -6.43 9.61
N LEU A 43 -7.81 -7.08 8.46
CA LEU A 43 -7.29 -6.52 7.21
C LEU A 43 -8.43 -5.82 6.47
N TYR A 44 -8.26 -4.52 6.26
CA TYR A 44 -9.08 -3.72 5.36
C TYR A 44 -8.37 -3.56 4.01
N MET A 45 -9.13 -3.48 2.93
CA MET A 45 -8.60 -3.26 1.57
C MET A 45 -9.73 -2.91 0.61
N VAL A 46 -9.39 -2.61 -0.63
CA VAL A 46 -10.34 -2.20 -1.66
C VAL A 46 -10.18 -2.98 -2.97
N ASP A 47 -11.20 -2.90 -3.81
CA ASP A 47 -11.16 -3.28 -5.22
C ASP A 47 -11.46 -2.06 -6.11
N LEU A 48 -10.45 -1.58 -6.83
CA LEU A 48 -10.57 -0.41 -7.71
C LEU A 48 -11.59 -0.65 -8.84
N THR A 49 -11.80 -1.89 -9.25
CA THR A 49 -12.67 -2.17 -10.40
C THR A 49 -14.15 -2.07 -10.04
N THR A 50 -14.53 -2.54 -8.85
CA THR A 50 -15.92 -2.63 -8.41
C THR A 50 -16.33 -1.50 -7.47
N GLY A 51 -15.36 -0.84 -6.82
CA GLY A 51 -15.64 0.12 -5.75
C GLY A 51 -16.02 -0.52 -4.41
N ASN A 52 -15.69 -1.81 -4.26
CA ASN A 52 -15.88 -2.52 -3.00
C ASN A 52 -14.75 -2.20 -2.02
N ILE A 53 -15.13 -2.04 -0.76
CA ILE A 53 -14.25 -2.13 0.41
C ILE A 53 -14.48 -3.48 1.07
N ALA A 54 -13.43 -4.05 1.66
CA ALA A 54 -13.47 -5.35 2.32
C ALA A 54 -12.86 -5.28 3.71
N CYS A 55 -13.33 -6.15 4.60
CA CYS A 55 -12.76 -6.38 5.92
C CYS A 55 -12.69 -7.89 6.15
N TRP A 56 -11.49 -8.40 6.40
CA TRP A 56 -11.23 -9.80 6.72
C TRP A 56 -10.64 -9.96 8.11
N TRP A 57 -11.18 -10.90 8.89
CA TRP A 57 -10.67 -11.25 10.21
C TRP A 57 -10.00 -12.63 10.18
N PRO A 58 -8.68 -12.73 10.47
CA PRO A 58 -8.00 -14.03 10.54
C PRO A 58 -8.60 -14.96 11.60
N SER A 59 -9.08 -14.43 12.72
CA SER A 59 -9.60 -15.21 13.86
C SER A 59 -10.83 -16.04 13.52
N THR A 60 -11.65 -15.57 12.57
CA THR A 60 -12.88 -16.25 12.13
C THR A 60 -12.80 -16.71 10.68
N ASN A 61 -11.72 -16.35 9.98
CA ASN A 61 -11.56 -16.50 8.54
C ASN A 61 -12.78 -15.99 7.75
N LYS A 62 -13.39 -14.89 8.21
CA LYS A 62 -14.58 -14.29 7.60
C LYS A 62 -14.19 -13.01 6.88
N THR A 63 -14.78 -12.81 5.70
CA THR A 63 -14.71 -11.54 4.98
C THR A 63 -16.10 -10.94 4.83
N ILE A 64 -16.21 -9.62 4.98
CA ILE A 64 -17.38 -8.85 4.59
C ILE A 64 -16.99 -7.79 3.57
N TYR A 65 -17.96 -7.38 2.76
CA TYR A 65 -17.79 -6.40 1.71
C TYR A 65 -18.90 -5.35 1.77
N GLN A 66 -18.55 -4.14 1.36
CA GLN A 66 -19.50 -3.07 1.11
C GLN A 66 -19.06 -2.25 -0.10
N ASN A 67 -20.01 -1.65 -0.83
CA ASN A 67 -19.73 -0.83 -1.98
C ASN A 67 -19.85 0.66 -1.63
N VAL A 68 -18.81 1.43 -1.92
CA VAL A 68 -18.77 2.89 -1.64
C VAL A 68 -19.07 3.72 -2.89
N GLY A 69 -19.27 3.09 -4.03
CA GLY A 69 -19.43 3.70 -5.35
C GLY A 69 -18.61 2.95 -6.39
N ALA A 70 -17.93 3.69 -7.24
CA ALA A 70 -17.03 3.12 -8.24
C ALA A 70 -15.60 3.56 -7.94
N HIS A 71 -14.62 2.70 -8.22
CA HIS A 71 -13.20 3.00 -8.00
C HIS A 71 -12.85 3.36 -6.56
N ALA A 72 -13.00 2.41 -5.65
CA ALA A 72 -12.48 2.53 -4.29
C ALA A 72 -10.97 2.29 -4.34
N SER A 73 -10.15 3.24 -3.90
CA SER A 73 -8.70 3.19 -4.14
C SER A 73 -7.85 3.01 -2.87
N PHE A 74 -8.39 3.39 -1.71
CA PHE A 74 -7.82 3.10 -0.40
C PHE A 74 -8.91 3.09 0.67
N ILE A 75 -8.61 2.52 1.83
CA ILE A 75 -9.44 2.61 3.04
C ILE A 75 -8.52 2.79 4.27
N ILE A 76 -8.66 3.90 4.99
CA ILE A 76 -7.81 4.24 6.13
C ILE A 76 -8.70 4.58 7.33
N PRO A 77 -8.53 3.92 8.50
CA PRO A 77 -9.27 4.24 9.71
C PRO A 77 -9.08 5.69 10.16
N VAL A 78 -10.12 6.23 10.78
CA VAL A 78 -10.08 7.52 11.47
C VAL A 78 -9.67 7.30 12.92
N LYS A 79 -8.63 8.01 13.34
CA LYS A 79 -7.99 7.85 14.65
C LYS A 79 -8.98 8.00 15.79
N GLY A 80 -9.03 6.98 16.65
CA GLY A 80 -9.90 6.94 17.83
C GLY A 80 -11.40 6.84 17.51
N LYS A 81 -11.79 6.61 16.24
CA LYS A 81 -13.18 6.55 15.82
C LYS A 81 -13.49 5.25 15.11
N ARG A 82 -13.92 4.26 15.90
CA ARG A 82 -14.25 2.93 15.40
C ARG A 82 -15.33 2.99 14.30
N GLY A 83 -15.06 2.31 13.18
CA GLY A 83 -15.98 2.23 12.04
C GLY A 83 -15.97 3.46 11.13
N GLU A 84 -15.25 4.53 11.47
CA GLU A 84 -15.06 5.69 10.61
C GLU A 84 -13.80 5.50 9.73
N PHE A 85 -13.92 5.74 8.43
CA PHE A 85 -12.82 5.58 7.47
C PHE A 85 -12.76 6.72 6.46
N MET A 86 -11.55 7.05 6.04
CA MET A 86 -11.26 7.82 4.84
C MET A 86 -11.15 6.87 3.65
N VAL A 87 -11.79 7.21 2.52
CA VAL A 87 -11.81 6.37 1.31
C VAL A 87 -11.69 7.24 0.06
N GLY A 88 -10.81 6.88 -0.86
CA GLY A 88 -10.75 7.46 -2.20
C GLY A 88 -11.78 6.78 -3.11
N SER A 89 -12.61 7.57 -3.81
CA SER A 89 -13.64 7.07 -4.75
C SER A 89 -13.71 7.94 -6.00
N LYS A 90 -13.19 7.47 -7.14
CA LYS A 90 -12.92 8.32 -8.32
C LYS A 90 -12.15 9.59 -7.89
N LEU A 91 -12.71 10.79 -8.03
CA LEU A 91 -12.11 12.06 -7.62
C LEU A 91 -12.60 12.54 -6.24
N ASP A 92 -13.36 11.72 -5.53
CA ASP A 92 -13.92 12.07 -4.23
C ASP A 92 -13.08 11.51 -3.11
N LEU A 93 -12.69 12.38 -2.18
CA LEU A 93 -12.26 11.98 -0.85
C LEU A 93 -13.50 11.84 0.03
N LEU A 94 -13.81 10.61 0.40
CA LEU A 94 -14.95 10.25 1.21
C LEU A 94 -14.56 10.07 2.67
N HIS A 95 -15.47 10.45 3.57
CA HIS A 95 -15.52 9.98 4.93
C HIS A 95 -16.77 9.11 5.09
N ILE A 96 -16.58 7.88 5.56
CA ILE A 96 -17.64 6.90 5.74
C ILE A 96 -17.76 6.43 7.19
N LEU A 97 -18.96 6.00 7.58
CA LEU A 97 -19.21 5.21 8.79
C LEU A 97 -19.73 3.84 8.35
N TRP A 98 -18.95 2.79 8.59
CA TRP A 98 -19.28 1.41 8.28
C TRP A 98 -19.37 0.60 9.58
N ASP A 99 -20.57 0.10 9.89
CA ASP A 99 -20.74 -0.87 10.96
C ASP A 99 -20.39 -2.26 10.44
N THR A 100 -19.20 -2.73 10.81
CA THR A 100 -18.70 -4.05 10.42
C THR A 100 -19.41 -5.21 11.11
N LYS A 101 -20.18 -4.97 12.19
CA LYS A 101 -20.97 -6.02 12.84
C LYS A 101 -22.23 -6.35 12.05
N THR A 102 -22.95 -5.33 11.58
CA THR A 102 -24.17 -5.48 10.77
C THR A 102 -23.90 -5.46 9.26
N ASN A 103 -22.65 -5.15 8.87
CA ASN A 103 -22.22 -4.91 7.50
C ASN A 103 -23.02 -3.80 6.78
N GLN A 104 -23.34 -2.72 7.49
CA GLN A 104 -24.13 -1.60 6.95
C GLN A 104 -23.28 -0.32 6.82
N LEU A 105 -23.38 0.33 5.65
CA LEU A 105 -22.83 1.66 5.44
C LEU A 105 -23.81 2.71 6.01
N LEU A 106 -23.54 3.17 7.23
CA LEU A 106 -24.42 4.08 7.97
C LEU A 106 -24.29 5.54 7.51
N LYS A 107 -23.10 5.94 7.04
CA LYS A 107 -22.86 7.28 6.50
C LYS A 107 -21.84 7.23 5.37
N LYS A 108 -22.07 8.08 4.36
CA LYS A 108 -21.11 8.38 3.29
C LYS A 108 -21.15 9.88 2.99
N THR A 109 -20.04 10.56 3.17
CA THR A 109 -19.93 12.01 2.96
C THR A 109 -18.71 12.31 2.09
N THR A 110 -18.91 13.04 0.99
CA THR A 110 -17.80 13.61 0.23
C THR A 110 -17.25 14.81 0.99
N LEU A 111 -16.00 14.72 1.45
CA LEU A 111 -15.31 15.83 2.11
C LEU A 111 -14.69 16.78 1.09
N VAL A 112 -14.09 16.21 0.04
CA VAL A 112 -13.44 16.95 -1.04
C VAL A 112 -13.76 16.24 -2.35
N ARG A 113 -14.07 17.01 -3.39
CA ARG A 113 -14.00 16.55 -4.78
C ARG A 113 -12.84 17.28 -5.44
N LEU A 114 -11.90 16.53 -6.01
CA LEU A 114 -10.74 17.12 -6.68
C LEU A 114 -11.18 17.83 -7.97
N GLU A 115 -10.61 19.02 -8.20
CA GLU A 115 -10.78 19.78 -9.44
C GLU A 115 -9.76 19.31 -10.48
N GLU A 116 -9.93 18.08 -10.97
CA GLU A 116 -9.11 17.48 -12.03
C GLU A 116 -9.95 17.06 -13.25
N SER A 117 -9.28 16.61 -14.31
CA SER A 117 -9.92 15.94 -15.44
C SER A 117 -10.81 14.79 -14.95
N PRO A 118 -12.02 14.59 -15.50
CA PRO A 118 -12.89 13.48 -15.12
C PRO A 118 -12.32 12.10 -15.51
N LYS A 119 -11.23 12.07 -16.30
CA LYS A 119 -10.45 10.86 -16.60
C LYS A 119 -9.55 10.43 -15.43
N ASN A 120 -9.24 11.37 -14.53
CA ASN A 120 -8.42 11.09 -13.37
C ASN A 120 -9.21 10.42 -12.26
N LYS A 121 -8.50 9.63 -11.46
CA LYS A 121 -9.02 9.00 -10.25
C LYS A 121 -7.94 9.05 -9.19
N ILE A 122 -8.35 9.12 -7.93
CA ILE A 122 -7.50 8.88 -6.77
C ILE A 122 -7.00 7.43 -6.84
N ASN A 123 -5.74 7.23 -6.48
CA ASN A 123 -5.09 5.93 -6.47
C ASN A 123 -4.64 5.56 -5.04
N ASP A 124 -3.34 5.41 -4.79
CA ASP A 124 -2.84 5.02 -3.47
C ASP A 124 -2.81 6.19 -2.47
N ALA A 125 -2.92 5.86 -1.19
CA ALA A 125 -2.88 6.80 -0.08
C ALA A 125 -2.31 6.20 1.20
N LYS A 126 -1.75 7.07 2.05
CA LYS A 126 -1.32 6.74 3.41
C LYS A 126 -1.33 7.98 4.29
N CYS A 127 -1.52 7.78 5.60
CA CYS A 127 -1.30 8.87 6.54
C CYS A 127 0.18 8.98 6.94
N ASP A 128 0.64 10.20 7.21
CA ASP A 128 1.89 10.41 7.93
C ASP A 128 1.70 10.25 9.45
N VAL A 129 2.78 10.35 10.23
CA VAL A 129 2.70 10.13 11.70
C VAL A 129 1.79 11.12 12.42
N MET A 130 1.47 12.26 11.80
CA MET A 130 0.59 13.29 12.38
C MET A 130 -0.88 13.03 12.04
N GLY A 131 -1.15 12.07 11.16
CA GLY A 131 -2.49 11.75 10.68
C GLY A 131 -2.94 12.63 9.51
N ARG A 132 -2.01 13.31 8.83
CA ARG A 132 -2.29 13.96 7.53
C ARG A 132 -2.41 12.89 6.47
N LEU A 133 -3.49 12.92 5.71
CA LEU A 133 -3.69 12.01 4.59
C LEU A 133 -2.87 12.48 3.38
N TRP A 134 -2.08 11.60 2.80
CA TRP A 134 -1.34 11.83 1.57
C TRP A 134 -1.81 10.85 0.50
N PHE A 135 -2.05 11.34 -0.70
CA PHE A 135 -2.59 10.54 -1.80
C PHE A 135 -2.28 11.20 -3.13
N GLY A 136 -2.43 10.47 -4.23
CA GLY A 136 -2.39 11.08 -5.53
C GLY A 136 -3.34 10.45 -6.53
N THR A 137 -3.30 10.99 -7.74
CA THR A 137 -4.21 10.64 -8.82
C THR A 137 -3.47 10.06 -10.01
N TRP A 138 -4.24 9.44 -10.91
CA TRP A 138 -3.79 8.90 -12.19
C TRP A 138 -4.94 8.94 -13.19
N ASN A 139 -4.61 8.92 -14.48
CA ASN A 139 -5.59 8.76 -15.55
C ASN A 139 -5.70 7.28 -15.94
N ASP A 140 -6.89 6.73 -15.74
CA ASP A 140 -7.16 5.30 -15.96
C ASP A 140 -7.12 4.88 -17.44
N LYS A 141 -6.99 5.83 -18.37
CA LYS A 141 -6.75 5.62 -19.80
C LYS A 141 -5.28 5.62 -20.18
N LEU A 142 -4.39 6.00 -19.26
CA LEU A 142 -2.94 6.03 -19.49
C LEU A 142 -2.54 6.93 -20.67
N GLU A 143 -3.30 8.00 -20.91
CA GLU A 143 -3.13 8.91 -22.05
C GLU A 143 -2.05 9.97 -21.82
N GLY A 144 -1.51 10.08 -20.60
CA GLY A 144 -0.47 11.05 -20.25
C GLY A 144 -0.21 11.13 -18.74
N ALA A 145 0.75 11.98 -18.38
CA ALA A 145 1.05 12.32 -17.00
C ALA A 145 0.21 13.54 -16.57
N ASP A 146 -1.07 13.33 -16.28
CA ASP A 146 -2.04 14.34 -15.85
C ASP A 146 -2.51 14.14 -14.40
N GLY A 147 -1.95 13.15 -13.71
CA GLY A 147 -2.12 12.94 -12.27
C GLY A 147 -1.35 13.96 -11.43
N SER A 148 -1.68 14.00 -10.14
CA SER A 148 -1.10 14.92 -9.19
C SER A 148 -1.00 14.30 -7.80
N PHE A 149 -0.16 14.87 -6.94
CA PHE A 149 0.03 14.41 -5.57
C PHE A 149 -0.44 15.46 -4.57
N TYR A 150 -1.16 15.01 -3.54
CA TYR A 150 -1.87 15.84 -2.59
C TYR A 150 -1.61 15.41 -1.15
N SER A 151 -1.89 16.36 -0.25
CA SER A 151 -2.16 16.05 1.15
C SER A 151 -3.44 16.71 1.61
N PHE A 152 -4.12 16.12 2.60
CA PHE A 152 -5.35 16.62 3.18
C PHE A 152 -5.31 16.55 4.71
N THR A 153 -5.84 17.60 5.34
CA THR A 153 -6.14 17.70 6.78
C THR A 153 -7.48 18.41 6.95
N MET A 154 -8.18 18.21 8.07
CA MET A 154 -9.46 18.87 8.29
C MET A 154 -9.31 20.38 8.48
N LYS A 155 -8.23 20.87 9.12
CA LYS A 155 -8.02 22.31 9.31
C LYS A 155 -7.34 22.99 8.13
N GLY A 156 -6.38 22.32 7.50
CA GLY A 156 -5.59 22.87 6.40
C GLY A 156 -6.22 22.68 5.02
N GLY A 157 -7.24 21.80 4.91
CA GLY A 157 -7.85 21.47 3.63
C GLY A 157 -6.91 20.68 2.71
N LEU A 158 -7.18 20.76 1.41
CA LEU A 158 -6.42 20.08 0.35
C LEU A 158 -5.22 20.93 -0.08
N VAL A 159 -4.03 20.32 -0.15
CA VAL A 159 -2.81 20.93 -0.66
C VAL A 159 -2.24 20.08 -1.79
N LYS A 160 -1.96 20.69 -2.93
CA LYS A 160 -1.28 20.08 -4.08
C LYS A 160 0.23 20.24 -3.95
N HIS A 161 0.98 19.15 -4.08
CA HIS A 161 2.45 19.12 -3.93
C HIS A 161 3.19 18.91 -5.25
N GLU A 162 2.63 18.12 -6.16
CA GLU A 162 3.27 17.77 -7.43
C GLU A 162 2.19 17.56 -8.50
N SER A 163 2.56 17.79 -9.76
CA SER A 163 1.78 17.56 -10.97
C SER A 163 2.61 16.70 -11.93
N ASP A 164 2.09 16.41 -13.13
CA ASP A 164 2.79 15.63 -14.15
C ASP A 164 3.16 14.22 -13.65
N ILE A 165 2.23 13.59 -12.93
CA ILE A 165 2.37 12.23 -12.41
C ILE A 165 1.59 11.27 -13.32
N PHE A 166 2.23 10.18 -13.74
CA PHE A 166 1.58 9.20 -14.59
C PHE A 166 0.65 8.28 -13.78
N ILE A 167 1.20 7.58 -12.79
CA ILE A 167 0.42 6.80 -11.82
C ILE A 167 0.99 7.06 -10.43
N SER A 168 0.28 7.86 -9.63
CA SER A 168 0.64 8.07 -8.23
C SER A 168 0.46 6.78 -7.45
N ASN A 169 1.53 6.29 -6.83
CA ASN A 169 1.48 5.00 -6.14
C ASN A 169 2.24 5.03 -4.81
N GLY A 170 2.59 3.85 -4.29
CA GLY A 170 3.08 3.59 -2.94
C GLY A 170 3.86 4.70 -2.26
N LEU A 171 3.49 4.89 -1.00
CA LEU A 171 4.12 5.83 -0.10
C LEU A 171 4.37 5.23 1.29
N GLY A 172 5.42 5.72 1.94
CA GLY A 172 5.80 5.33 3.30
C GLY A 172 6.50 6.48 4.02
N PHE A 173 6.40 6.50 5.35
CA PHE A 173 7.00 7.52 6.19
C PHE A 173 7.92 6.87 7.22
N SER A 174 9.11 7.45 7.41
CA SER A 174 9.97 7.04 8.52
C SER A 174 9.27 7.30 9.85
N LEU A 175 9.58 6.48 10.86
CA LEU A 175 8.96 6.59 12.19
C LEU A 175 9.23 7.94 12.88
N ASP A 176 10.32 8.62 12.53
CA ASP A 176 10.64 9.98 12.99
C ASP A 176 10.01 11.09 12.15
N ASN A 177 9.22 10.73 11.13
CA ASN A 177 8.51 11.58 10.18
C ASN A 177 9.37 12.60 9.43
N LYS A 178 10.66 12.34 9.29
CA LYS A 178 11.58 13.21 8.53
C LYS A 178 11.69 12.82 7.08
N LYS A 179 11.39 11.56 6.74
CA LYS A 179 11.52 11.02 5.39
C LYS A 179 10.18 10.50 4.92
N MET A 180 9.87 10.82 3.67
CA MET A 180 8.81 10.20 2.90
C MET A 180 9.45 9.45 1.72
N TYR A 181 8.92 8.27 1.45
CA TYR A 181 9.20 7.50 0.25
C TYR A 181 7.96 7.55 -0.62
N TYR A 182 8.16 7.74 -1.92
CA TYR A 182 7.07 7.89 -2.88
C TYR A 182 7.51 7.42 -4.25
N MET A 183 6.56 6.98 -5.07
CA MET A 183 6.80 6.65 -6.46
C MET A 183 5.65 7.01 -7.37
N ASP A 184 6.04 7.39 -8.58
CA ASP A 184 5.22 7.30 -9.79
C ASP A 184 5.63 6.01 -10.51
N THR A 185 4.70 5.09 -10.72
CA THR A 185 4.97 3.76 -11.30
C THR A 185 5.75 3.86 -12.62
N PHE A 186 5.47 4.86 -13.47
CA PHE A 186 6.15 5.02 -14.76
C PHE A 186 7.52 5.69 -14.68
N LYS A 187 7.95 6.15 -13.49
CA LYS A 187 9.36 6.53 -13.24
C LYS A 187 10.23 5.32 -12.90
N TYR A 188 9.64 4.12 -12.67
CA TYR A 188 10.35 2.86 -12.38
C TYR A 188 11.35 2.97 -11.22
N ARG A 189 11.05 3.79 -10.21
CA ARG A 189 11.96 4.04 -9.10
C ARG A 189 11.22 4.49 -7.85
N VAL A 190 11.85 4.28 -6.70
CA VAL A 190 11.42 4.87 -5.43
C VAL A 190 12.26 6.10 -5.14
N ASP A 191 11.60 7.22 -4.88
CA ASP A 191 12.23 8.48 -4.51
C ASP A 191 12.02 8.77 -3.01
N GLN A 192 13.03 9.35 -2.37
CA GLN A 192 13.00 9.84 -0.99
C GLN A 192 12.89 11.35 -0.97
N TYR A 193 12.07 11.85 -0.05
CA TYR A 193 11.82 13.25 0.22
C TYR A 193 12.06 13.53 1.70
N CYS A 194 12.68 14.68 2.00
CA CYS A 194 12.59 15.27 3.33
C CYS A 194 11.17 15.80 3.54
N VAL A 195 10.57 15.55 4.70
CA VAL A 195 9.25 16.08 5.08
C VAL A 195 9.35 16.93 6.34
N ASP A 196 8.73 18.10 6.31
CA ASP A 196 8.48 18.89 7.50
C ASP A 196 7.11 18.49 8.07
N ALA A 197 7.12 17.80 9.21
CA ALA A 197 5.92 17.32 9.87
C ALA A 197 4.93 18.46 10.20
N LYS A 198 5.42 19.66 10.55
CA LYS A 198 4.61 20.80 10.97
C LYS A 198 3.89 21.43 9.78
N THR A 199 4.62 21.72 8.71
CA THR A 199 4.06 22.42 7.55
C THR A 199 3.41 21.44 6.56
N GLY A 200 3.79 20.16 6.59
CA GLY A 200 3.40 19.18 5.59
C GLY A 200 4.07 19.41 4.24
N THR A 201 5.18 20.16 4.18
CA THR A 201 5.94 20.33 2.92
C THR A 201 6.92 19.19 2.73
N ARG A 202 7.13 18.79 1.47
CA ARG A 202 8.15 17.81 1.08
C ARG A 202 9.17 18.40 0.13
N LYS A 203 10.40 17.89 0.17
CA LYS A 203 11.48 18.25 -0.77
C LYS A 203 12.20 16.99 -1.23
N PHE A 204 12.32 16.80 -2.54
CA PHE A 204 13.08 15.68 -3.12
C PHE A 204 14.53 15.69 -2.59
N GLU A 205 15.01 14.51 -2.21
CA GLU A 205 16.36 14.33 -1.68
C GLU A 205 17.19 13.42 -2.58
N LYS A 206 16.73 12.19 -2.84
CA LYS A 206 17.44 11.22 -3.67
C LYS A 206 16.49 10.15 -4.22
N THR A 207 16.89 9.51 -5.32
CA THR A 207 16.33 8.21 -5.71
C THR A 207 16.94 7.12 -4.83
N VAL A 208 16.10 6.35 -4.15
CA VAL A 208 16.50 5.23 -3.28
C VAL A 208 16.89 4.02 -4.11
N ILE A 209 16.03 3.65 -5.06
CA ILE A 209 16.25 2.50 -5.93
C ILE A 209 15.59 2.75 -7.29
N ASP A 210 16.32 2.41 -8.34
CA ASP A 210 15.88 2.45 -9.74
C ASP A 210 15.76 1.00 -10.22
N PHE A 211 14.56 0.58 -10.62
CA PHE A 211 14.27 -0.81 -10.93
C PHE A 211 15.10 -1.32 -12.11
N LYS A 212 15.36 -0.48 -13.11
CA LYS A 212 16.16 -0.86 -14.28
C LYS A 212 17.62 -1.07 -13.88
N LYS A 213 18.18 -0.15 -13.08
CA LYS A 213 19.57 -0.25 -12.61
C LYS A 213 19.80 -1.41 -11.65
N ALA A 214 18.77 -1.77 -10.87
CA ALA A 214 18.83 -2.84 -9.88
C ALA A 214 18.34 -4.21 -10.41
N ASP A 215 18.05 -4.32 -11.71
CA ASP A 215 17.53 -5.54 -12.35
C ASP A 215 16.31 -6.12 -11.60
N ILE A 216 15.30 -5.26 -11.40
CA ILE A 216 14.03 -5.60 -10.79
C ILE A 216 12.97 -5.67 -11.88
N SER A 217 12.39 -6.85 -12.06
CA SER A 217 11.27 -7.07 -12.97
C SER A 217 9.99 -6.41 -12.44
N GLY A 218 9.15 -5.93 -13.37
CA GLY A 218 7.90 -5.26 -13.05
C GLY A 218 8.05 -3.74 -12.94
N ALA A 219 7.01 -3.10 -12.40
CA ALA A 219 7.02 -1.69 -12.01
C ALA A 219 6.68 -1.57 -10.52
N PRO A 220 7.16 -0.52 -9.83
CA PRO A 220 6.80 -0.28 -8.44
C PRO A 220 5.32 0.12 -8.32
N ASP A 221 4.62 -0.48 -7.36
CA ASP A 221 3.18 -0.25 -7.13
C ASP A 221 2.93 0.27 -5.70
N GLY A 222 2.31 -0.48 -4.78
CA GLY A 222 2.16 -0.12 -3.37
C GLY A 222 3.40 -0.43 -2.51
N MET A 223 3.54 0.23 -1.36
CA MET A 223 4.61 -0.06 -0.40
C MET A 223 4.22 0.07 1.07
N THR A 224 5.03 -0.53 1.94
CA THR A 224 5.01 -0.31 3.39
C THR A 224 6.42 -0.23 3.97
N MET A 225 6.54 0.10 5.25
CA MET A 225 7.82 0.12 5.97
C MET A 225 7.83 -0.92 7.10
N ASP A 226 9.00 -1.47 7.38
CA ASP A 226 9.23 -2.25 8.60
C ASP A 226 9.82 -1.39 9.73
N SER A 227 9.78 -1.93 10.94
CA SER A 227 10.32 -1.34 12.17
C SER A 227 11.84 -1.17 12.18
N ASN A 228 12.55 -1.79 11.23
CA ASN A 228 13.99 -1.58 11.02
C ASN A 228 14.27 -0.43 10.02
N GLY A 229 13.22 0.21 9.51
CA GLY A 229 13.32 1.33 8.57
C GLY A 229 13.54 0.92 7.11
N ASN A 230 13.36 -0.36 6.75
CA ASN A 230 13.40 -0.79 5.36
C ASN A 230 12.03 -0.60 4.70
N ILE A 231 12.04 -0.35 3.39
CA ILE A 231 10.82 -0.26 2.58
C ILE A 231 10.54 -1.63 1.93
N TRP A 232 9.26 -1.98 1.86
CA TRP A 232 8.75 -3.18 1.20
C TRP A 232 7.88 -2.76 0.03
N VAL A 233 8.26 -3.13 -1.18
CA VAL A 233 7.65 -2.61 -2.42
C VAL A 233 7.05 -3.76 -3.21
N ALA A 234 5.74 -3.66 -3.49
CA ALA A 234 5.06 -4.51 -4.45
C ALA A 234 5.54 -4.19 -5.87
N CYS A 235 5.81 -5.23 -6.66
CA CYS A 235 6.26 -5.10 -8.03
C CYS A 235 5.20 -5.67 -8.98
N VAL A 236 4.33 -4.80 -9.50
CA VAL A 236 3.29 -5.19 -10.46
C VAL A 236 3.93 -5.65 -11.76
N PHE A 237 3.42 -6.75 -12.33
CA PHE A 237 4.04 -7.52 -13.42
C PHE A 237 5.42 -8.11 -13.12
N GLY A 238 5.90 -8.02 -11.88
CA GLY A 238 7.17 -8.57 -11.42
C GLY A 238 7.06 -9.87 -10.64
N SER A 239 5.83 -10.32 -10.32
CA SER A 239 5.57 -11.50 -9.49
C SER A 239 6.30 -11.47 -8.14
N GLN A 240 6.54 -10.28 -7.56
CA GLN A 240 7.40 -10.18 -6.38
C GLN A 240 7.06 -9.01 -5.46
N VAL A 241 7.49 -9.16 -4.21
CA VAL A 241 7.70 -8.06 -3.27
C VAL A 241 9.19 -7.99 -2.96
N ILE A 242 9.76 -6.78 -2.94
CA ILE A 242 11.16 -6.55 -2.59
C ILE A 242 11.27 -5.79 -1.27
N GLN A 243 12.24 -6.17 -0.44
CA GLN A 243 12.67 -5.39 0.73
C GLN A 243 13.93 -4.60 0.36
N VAL A 244 13.92 -3.29 0.57
CA VAL A 244 15.03 -2.40 0.22
C VAL A 244 15.44 -1.58 1.43
N ASN A 245 16.74 -1.51 1.68
CA ASN A 245 17.29 -0.59 2.65
C ASN A 245 17.38 0.82 2.03
N PRO A 246 16.61 1.82 2.50
CA PRO A 246 16.55 3.11 1.83
C PRO A 246 17.82 3.97 1.99
N GLU A 247 18.65 3.69 2.99
CA GLU A 247 19.92 4.41 3.17
C GLU A 247 20.93 4.03 2.10
N THR A 248 21.04 2.72 1.81
CA THR A 248 22.03 2.16 0.89
C THR A 248 21.50 1.88 -0.51
N GLY A 249 20.18 1.83 -0.70
CA GLY A 249 19.52 1.43 -1.95
C GLY A 249 19.62 -0.08 -2.26
N LYS A 250 20.13 -0.89 -1.33
CA LYS A 250 20.30 -2.33 -1.54
C LYS A 250 19.01 -3.10 -1.33
N VAL A 251 18.72 -4.02 -2.26
CA VAL A 251 17.69 -5.04 -2.08
C VAL A 251 18.20 -6.06 -1.06
N LEU A 252 17.49 -6.21 0.05
CA LEU A 252 17.80 -7.14 1.13
C LEU A 252 17.17 -8.52 0.91
N GLN A 253 15.96 -8.53 0.34
CA GLN A 253 15.17 -9.74 0.13
C GLN A 253 14.22 -9.56 -1.05
N LYS A 254 13.95 -10.66 -1.78
CA LYS A 254 12.87 -10.76 -2.77
C LYS A 254 11.93 -11.91 -2.36
N ILE A 255 10.63 -11.68 -2.34
CA ILE A 255 9.60 -12.71 -2.11
C ILE A 255 8.88 -12.93 -3.44
N MET A 256 8.95 -14.16 -3.97
CA MET A 256 8.38 -14.50 -5.28
C MET A 256 6.99 -15.11 -5.16
N PHE A 257 6.07 -14.68 -6.04
CA PHE A 257 4.69 -15.14 -6.16
C PHE A 257 4.49 -15.80 -7.54
N PRO A 258 4.96 -17.04 -7.76
CA PRO A 258 5.05 -17.63 -9.10
C PRO A 258 3.70 -17.84 -9.81
N LYS A 259 2.58 -17.80 -9.07
CA LYS A 259 1.22 -17.98 -9.61
C LYS A 259 0.44 -16.67 -9.81
N CYS A 260 1.06 -15.52 -9.52
CA CYS A 260 0.45 -14.21 -9.71
C CYS A 260 1.51 -13.17 -10.10
N THR A 261 1.32 -12.56 -11.26
CA THR A 261 2.25 -11.59 -11.83
C THR A 261 2.03 -10.17 -11.34
N GLN A 262 0.79 -9.82 -10.99
CA GLN A 262 0.37 -8.45 -10.73
C GLN A 262 0.27 -8.19 -9.23
N ILE A 263 1.41 -8.20 -8.54
CA ILE A 263 1.45 -7.86 -7.11
C ILE A 263 1.30 -6.35 -6.95
N THR A 264 0.25 -5.92 -6.26
CA THR A 264 -0.20 -4.52 -6.25
C THR A 264 0.24 -3.77 -5.01
N SER A 265 0.02 -4.29 -3.81
CA SER A 265 0.35 -3.54 -2.58
C SER A 265 0.61 -4.45 -1.40
N VAL A 266 1.11 -3.87 -0.31
CA VAL A 266 1.56 -4.60 0.89
C VAL A 266 1.29 -3.83 2.18
N THR A 267 0.98 -4.55 3.25
CA THR A 267 0.93 -4.01 4.61
C THR A 267 1.32 -5.07 5.65
N PHE A 268 1.94 -4.65 6.75
CA PHE A 268 2.20 -5.56 7.86
C PHE A 268 1.00 -5.59 8.81
N GLY A 269 0.77 -6.75 9.42
CA GLY A 269 -0.29 -6.96 10.39
C GLY A 269 -0.06 -8.19 11.24
N GLY A 270 -1.15 -8.78 11.74
CA GLY A 270 -1.11 -9.82 12.77
C GLY A 270 -0.79 -9.25 14.15
N ALA A 271 -1.04 -10.04 15.20
CA ALA A 271 -0.90 -9.59 16.59
C ALA A 271 0.53 -9.18 16.98
N LYS A 272 1.54 -9.64 16.21
CA LYS A 272 2.96 -9.39 16.44
C LYS A 272 3.63 -8.57 15.34
N TRP A 273 2.86 -8.05 14.40
CA TRP A 273 3.34 -7.29 13.24
C TRP A 273 4.30 -8.06 12.32
N ASP A 274 4.27 -9.40 12.35
CA ASP A 274 5.18 -10.30 11.61
C ASP A 274 4.49 -11.02 10.44
N GLU A 275 3.26 -10.64 10.10
CA GLU A 275 2.53 -11.11 8.93
C GLU A 275 2.51 -9.99 7.87
N LEU A 276 3.04 -10.25 6.67
CA LEU A 276 2.95 -9.31 5.55
C LEU A 276 1.76 -9.71 4.65
N PHE A 277 0.74 -8.88 4.62
CA PHE A 277 -0.39 -9.03 3.71
C PHE A 277 -0.07 -8.41 2.36
N VAL A 278 -0.44 -9.09 1.29
CA VAL A 278 -0.09 -8.74 -0.09
C VAL A 278 -1.33 -8.83 -0.97
N THR A 279 -1.68 -7.75 -1.64
CA THR A 279 -2.78 -7.72 -2.62
C THR A 279 -2.25 -7.95 -4.04
N SER A 280 -3.14 -8.35 -4.94
CA SER A 280 -2.81 -8.48 -6.36
C SER A 280 -3.97 -8.10 -7.27
N ALA A 281 -3.70 -8.01 -8.56
CA ALA A 281 -4.68 -7.70 -9.60
C ALA A 281 -4.85 -8.82 -10.62
N ASN A 282 -5.91 -8.68 -11.40
CA ASN A 282 -6.23 -9.46 -12.58
C ASN A 282 -6.57 -8.51 -13.74
N LEU A 283 -5.65 -7.60 -14.07
CA LEU A 283 -5.78 -6.72 -15.23
C LEU A 283 -5.69 -7.55 -16.51
N PRO A 284 -6.74 -7.56 -17.35
CA PRO A 284 -6.70 -8.29 -18.60
C PRO A 284 -5.80 -7.61 -19.64
N ASN A 285 -5.69 -6.28 -19.59
CA ASN A 285 -5.06 -5.49 -20.66
C ASN A 285 -3.60 -5.09 -20.41
N GLY A 286 -2.98 -5.56 -19.31
CA GLY A 286 -1.62 -5.17 -18.93
C GLY A 286 -1.46 -3.66 -18.69
N LEU A 287 -0.21 -3.20 -18.53
CA LEU A 287 0.20 -1.80 -18.63
C LEU A 287 1.12 -1.64 -19.86
N PRO A 288 1.20 -0.46 -20.49
CA PRO A 288 2.18 -0.19 -21.55
C PRO A 288 3.59 -0.64 -21.17
N GLY A 289 4.19 -1.50 -21.99
CA GLY A 289 5.51 -2.10 -21.73
C GLY A 289 5.49 -3.41 -20.94
N PHE A 290 4.31 -3.89 -20.54
CA PHE A 290 4.10 -5.19 -19.90
C PHE A 290 3.13 -6.04 -20.70
N GLU A 291 3.43 -7.34 -20.83
CA GLU A 291 2.55 -8.27 -21.53
C GLU A 291 1.23 -8.50 -20.79
N HIS A 292 0.22 -8.94 -21.56
CA HIS A 292 -1.04 -9.41 -21.00
C HIS A 292 -0.79 -10.63 -20.11
N THR A 293 -1.06 -10.49 -18.83
CA THR A 293 -0.94 -11.60 -17.85
C THR A 293 -2.29 -12.10 -17.38
N ALA A 294 -3.35 -11.84 -18.17
CA ALA A 294 -4.69 -12.32 -17.92
C ALA A 294 -4.68 -13.85 -17.74
N GLY A 295 -5.26 -14.33 -16.64
CA GLY A 295 -5.40 -15.76 -16.40
C GLY A 295 -4.24 -16.43 -15.65
N ALA A 296 -3.33 -15.69 -15.02
CA ALA A 296 -2.44 -16.28 -14.02
C ALA A 296 -3.29 -17.01 -12.94
N PRO A 297 -2.92 -18.22 -12.49
CA PRO A 297 -3.80 -19.08 -11.69
C PRO A 297 -4.35 -18.44 -10.42
N GLU A 298 -3.62 -17.46 -9.86
CA GLU A 298 -3.96 -16.75 -8.63
C GLU A 298 -4.03 -15.22 -8.83
N ALA A 299 -4.29 -14.77 -10.06
CA ALA A 299 -4.55 -13.37 -10.36
C ALA A 299 -5.70 -12.83 -9.50
N GLY A 300 -5.52 -11.63 -8.94
CA GLY A 300 -6.50 -10.96 -8.07
C GLY A 300 -6.62 -11.53 -6.66
N ALA A 301 -5.82 -12.55 -6.29
CA ALA A 301 -5.83 -13.11 -4.94
C ALA A 301 -5.16 -12.18 -3.91
N THR A 302 -5.49 -12.39 -2.64
CA THR A 302 -4.78 -11.79 -1.50
C THR A 302 -3.96 -12.87 -0.80
N TYR A 303 -2.77 -12.50 -0.35
CA TYR A 303 -1.83 -13.40 0.32
C TYR A 303 -1.47 -12.91 1.71
N ARG A 304 -1.03 -13.86 2.53
CA ARG A 304 -0.31 -13.63 3.78
C ARG A 304 1.06 -14.27 3.68
N VAL A 305 2.09 -13.52 4.05
CA VAL A 305 3.47 -14.02 4.14
C VAL A 305 3.93 -14.02 5.60
N THR A 306 4.48 -15.14 6.05
CA THR A 306 5.02 -15.33 7.41
C THR A 306 6.44 -15.88 7.37
N GLY A 307 7.11 -15.92 8.53
CA GLY A 307 8.51 -16.38 8.62
C GLY A 307 9.52 -15.33 8.16
N LEU A 308 9.12 -14.06 8.08
CA LEU A 308 10.01 -12.93 7.79
C LEU A 308 10.83 -12.58 9.04
N SER A 309 12.06 -12.12 8.83
CA SER A 309 12.91 -11.56 9.90
C SER A 309 12.60 -10.09 10.21
N ALA A 310 11.55 -9.54 9.59
CA ALA A 310 11.12 -8.16 9.74
C ALA A 310 9.72 -8.10 10.36
N LYS A 311 9.45 -6.99 11.05
CA LYS A 311 8.14 -6.69 11.61
C LYS A 311 7.72 -5.30 11.19
N GLY A 312 6.44 -5.12 10.91
CA GLY A 312 5.85 -3.80 10.76
C GLY A 312 5.72 -3.05 12.08
N PHE A 313 4.87 -2.05 12.05
CA PHE A 313 4.45 -1.24 13.18
C PHE A 313 3.00 -0.81 12.95
N THR A 314 2.38 -0.25 13.99
CA THR A 314 1.01 0.28 13.90
C THR A 314 0.88 1.28 12.74
N PRO A 315 0.06 1.01 11.72
CA PRO A 315 -0.15 1.94 10.62
C PRO A 315 -0.67 3.29 11.13
N PHE A 316 -0.32 4.36 10.41
CA PHE A 316 -0.83 5.68 10.75
C PHE A 316 -2.28 5.84 10.26
N GLU A 317 -3.10 6.43 11.11
CA GLU A 317 -4.53 6.66 10.91
C GLU A 317 -4.78 8.14 10.61
N PHE A 318 -5.91 8.47 10.00
CA PHE A 318 -6.28 9.85 9.74
C PHE A 318 -6.72 10.57 11.03
N ASP A 319 -6.15 11.73 11.33
CA ASP A 319 -6.52 12.52 12.51
C ASP A 319 -7.47 13.66 12.12
N MET A 320 -8.74 13.54 12.51
CA MET A 320 -9.76 14.57 12.27
C MET A 320 -9.48 15.91 12.97
N ASN A 321 -8.55 15.95 13.93
CA ASN A 321 -8.22 17.15 14.69
C ASN A 321 -7.04 17.92 14.09
N LEU A 322 -6.38 17.37 13.06
CA LEU A 322 -5.33 18.04 12.30
C LEU A 322 -5.94 18.86 11.16
#